data_AF-A0A7S0PT37-F1
#
_entry.id   AF-A0A7S0PT37-F1
#
_cell.length_a   1.000
_cell.length_b   1.000
_cell.length_c   1.000
_cell.angle_alpha   90.00
_cell.angle_beta   90.00
_cell.angle_gamma   90.00
#
_symmetry.space_group_name_H-M   'P 1'
#
loop_
_entity.id
_entity.type
_entity.pdbx_description
1 polymer ?
#
loop_
_entity_poly.entity_id
_entity_poly.type
_entity_poly.pdbx_seq_one_letter_code
_entity_poly.pdbx_strand_id
1 'polypeptide(L)'
;NGVNALALVESVGAANDAALNVEGEADGGSGEERGTRGWDPSPSEEAAATLPPPFAGRPSASARRLVRSLLPSLVRGALTEVREWTSGKRNAGARLLGTIVAFAEAAASRHLGDLMKEIVAAVGDDDRDTAERVVVAARVLGAHVSPSHWLPIALDHVVADKAS
;
A
#
# COMPACT_ATOMS: atom_id res chain seq x y z
N ASN A 1 -5.76 12.61 -30.01
CA ASN A 1 -6.87 12.17 -29.12
C ASN A 1 -6.46 11.89 -27.66
N GLY A 2 -5.18 11.88 -27.28
CA GLY A 2 -4.77 11.68 -25.87
C GLY A 2 -4.91 12.91 -24.95
N VAL A 3 -4.82 14.11 -25.51
CA VAL A 3 -4.89 15.37 -24.74
C VAL A 3 -6.27 15.59 -24.11
N ASN A 4 -7.34 15.18 -24.80
CA ASN A 4 -8.72 15.25 -24.27
C ASN A 4 -9.00 14.20 -23.18
N ALA A 5 -8.30 13.07 -23.19
CA ALA A 5 -8.49 12.03 -22.18
C ALA A 5 -7.88 12.45 -20.83
N LEU A 6 -6.72 13.10 -20.85
CA LEU A 6 -6.07 13.61 -19.64
C LEU A 6 -6.90 14.72 -18.99
N ALA A 7 -7.38 15.68 -19.79
CA ALA A 7 -8.26 16.75 -19.32
C ALA A 7 -9.58 16.21 -18.73
N LEU A 8 -10.11 15.13 -19.30
CA LEU A 8 -11.31 14.47 -18.78
C LEU A 8 -11.04 13.81 -17.42
N VAL A 9 -9.90 13.11 -17.27
CA VAL A 9 -9.52 12.49 -15.99
C VAL A 9 -9.29 13.54 -14.91
N GLU A 10 -8.63 14.65 -15.24
CA GLU A 10 -8.38 15.75 -14.31
C GLU A 10 -9.69 16.44 -13.88
N SER A 11 -10.59 16.71 -14.82
CA SER A 11 -11.89 17.33 -14.51
C SER A 11 -12.80 16.42 -13.69
N VAL A 12 -12.83 15.12 -13.98
CA VAL A 12 -13.58 14.14 -13.17
C VAL A 12 -12.95 13.98 -11.78
N GLY A 13 -11.61 14.00 -11.68
CA GLY A 13 -10.89 13.98 -10.41
C GLY A 13 -11.25 15.19 -9.54
N ALA A 14 -11.18 16.39 -10.11
CA ALA A 14 -11.52 17.63 -9.41
C ALA A 14 -12.99 17.69 -8.97
N ALA A 15 -13.93 17.23 -9.82
CA ALA A 15 -15.35 17.17 -9.48
C ALA A 15 -15.61 16.17 -8.34
N ASN A 16 -14.92 15.03 -8.33
CA ASN A 16 -15.05 14.02 -7.29
C ASN A 16 -14.45 14.50 -5.96
N ASP A 17 -13.32 15.21 -6.00
CA ASP A 17 -12.71 15.79 -4.80
C ASP A 17 -13.57 16.93 -4.21
N ALA A 18 -14.18 17.76 -5.06
CA ALA A 18 -15.12 18.80 -4.62
C ALA A 18 -16.39 18.24 -3.99
N ALA A 19 -16.96 17.17 -4.57
CA ALA A 19 -18.14 16.51 -4.01
C ALA A 19 -17.90 15.88 -2.63
N LEU A 20 -16.65 15.52 -2.33
CA LEU A 20 -16.27 14.89 -1.07
C LEU A 20 -15.83 15.89 0.02
N ASN A 21 -15.59 17.15 -0.33
CA ASN A 21 -15.16 18.19 0.61
C ASN A 21 -16.34 18.98 1.22
N VAL A 22 -17.59 18.63 0.89
CA VAL A 22 -18.80 19.32 1.39
C VAL A 22 -19.17 18.90 2.83
N GLU A 23 -18.49 17.93 3.43
CA GLU A 23 -18.78 17.46 4.81
C GLU A 23 -17.75 17.88 5.89
N GLY A 24 -16.90 18.88 5.61
CA GLY A 24 -15.81 19.25 6.53
C GLY A 24 -15.62 20.76 6.72
N GLU A 25 -16.58 21.42 7.37
CA GLU A 25 -16.46 22.81 7.78
C GLU A 25 -16.08 22.89 9.27
N ALA A 26 -14.80 23.22 9.54
CA ALA A 26 -14.21 23.70 10.81
C ALA A 26 -12.69 23.83 10.56
N ASP A 27 -11.93 24.85 10.96
CA ASP A 27 -12.09 26.00 11.85
C ASP A 27 -10.93 26.96 11.53
N GLY A 28 -11.12 28.27 11.74
CA GLY A 28 -10.14 29.29 11.48
C GLY A 28 -9.08 29.39 12.58
N GLY A 29 -7.83 29.69 12.21
CA GLY A 29 -6.76 29.93 13.18
C GLY A 29 -5.60 30.71 12.57
N SER A 30 -5.48 31.97 13.00
CA SER A 30 -4.48 32.98 12.64
C SER A 30 -3.03 32.57 12.98
N GLY A 31 -2.09 33.21 12.28
CA GLY A 31 -0.66 32.93 12.35
C GLY A 31 0.01 33.10 13.72
N GLU A 32 1.10 32.37 13.88
CA GLU A 32 2.14 32.58 14.88
C GLU A 32 3.47 32.08 14.31
N GLU A 33 4.46 32.97 14.24
CA GLU A 33 5.85 32.64 13.99
C GLU A 33 6.34 31.64 15.05
N ARG A 34 6.88 30.49 14.62
CA ARG A 34 7.49 29.53 15.56
C ARG A 34 8.75 28.95 14.93
N GLY A 35 9.86 29.18 15.62
CA GLY A 35 11.21 28.84 15.19
C GLY A 35 11.42 27.36 14.86
N THR A 36 12.58 27.09 14.29
CA THR A 36 13.08 25.78 13.86
C THR A 36 13.02 24.74 14.98
N ARG A 37 11.85 24.16 15.24
CA ARG A 37 11.71 22.85 15.85
C ARG A 37 12.14 21.85 14.79
N GLY A 38 12.99 20.89 15.17
CA GLY A 38 13.25 19.72 14.33
C GLY A 38 11.91 19.16 13.86
N TRP A 39 11.73 19.08 12.55
CA TRP A 39 10.56 18.46 11.95
C TRP A 39 10.71 16.95 12.16
N ASP A 40 10.03 16.41 13.17
CA ASP A 40 9.79 14.98 13.25
C ASP A 40 8.58 14.66 12.36
N PRO A 41 8.76 13.87 11.28
CA PRO A 41 7.65 13.48 10.42
C PRO A 41 6.63 12.67 11.21
N SER A 42 5.36 12.88 10.92
CA SER A 42 4.30 12.06 11.48
C SER A 42 4.44 10.60 11.00
N PRO A 43 3.94 9.59 11.75
CA PRO A 43 4.01 8.18 11.34
C PRO A 43 3.42 7.91 9.93
N SER A 44 2.45 8.72 9.51
CA SER A 44 1.88 8.65 8.16
C SER A 44 2.81 9.16 7.06
N GLU A 45 3.67 10.13 7.35
CA GLU A 45 4.67 10.66 6.41
C GLU A 45 5.85 9.71 6.28
N GLU A 46 6.31 9.12 7.39
CA GLU A 46 7.33 8.06 7.36
C GLU A 46 6.84 6.85 6.56
N ALA A 47 5.58 6.43 6.75
CA ALA A 47 5.02 5.34 5.97
C ALA A 47 4.88 5.71 4.48
N ALA A 48 4.55 6.96 4.15
CA ALA A 48 4.52 7.43 2.77
C ALA A 48 5.91 7.39 2.09
N ALA A 49 6.99 7.56 2.84
CA ALA A 49 8.36 7.43 2.33
C ALA A 49 8.74 6.00 1.93
N THR A 50 7.97 4.99 2.37
CA THR A 50 8.18 3.59 1.96
C THR A 50 7.54 3.23 0.62
N LEU A 51 6.73 4.13 0.04
CA LEU A 51 6.03 3.87 -1.21
C LEU A 51 7.00 3.88 -2.40
N PRO A 52 6.99 2.84 -3.25
CA PRO A 52 7.84 2.81 -4.43
C PRO A 52 7.32 3.72 -5.56
N PRO A 53 8.13 4.02 -6.58
CA PRO A 53 7.60 4.58 -7.82
C PRO A 53 6.45 3.73 -8.39
N PRO A 54 5.41 4.33 -8.98
CA PRO A 54 5.26 5.74 -9.32
C PRO A 54 4.54 6.58 -8.24
N PHE A 55 4.45 6.13 -7.00
CA PHE A 55 3.81 6.91 -5.94
C PHE A 55 4.63 8.19 -5.68
N ALA A 56 4.05 9.34 -5.96
CA ALA A 56 4.62 10.65 -5.60
C ALA A 56 4.34 11.03 -4.13
N GLY A 57 3.52 10.23 -3.45
CA GLY A 57 3.09 10.44 -2.09
C GLY A 57 1.94 9.51 -1.73
N ARG A 58 1.41 9.71 -0.53
CA ARG A 58 0.30 8.92 -0.01
C ARG A 58 -0.94 9.07 -0.91
N PRO A 59 -1.59 7.97 -1.34
CA PRO A 59 -2.77 8.06 -2.22
C PRO A 59 -3.93 8.83 -1.58
N SER A 60 -4.79 9.45 -2.40
CA SER A 60 -5.93 10.24 -1.90
C SER A 60 -6.90 9.40 -1.06
N ALA A 61 -7.60 10.06 -0.12
CA ALA A 61 -8.52 9.37 0.80
C ALA A 61 -9.62 8.59 0.05
N SER A 62 -10.15 9.16 -1.03
CA SER A 62 -11.20 8.58 -1.87
C SER A 62 -10.73 7.30 -2.54
N ALA A 63 -9.53 7.32 -3.13
CA ALA A 63 -8.97 6.16 -3.80
C ALA A 63 -8.64 5.04 -2.80
N ARG A 64 -8.12 5.38 -1.61
CA ARG A 64 -7.93 4.41 -0.52
C ARG A 64 -9.26 3.79 -0.08
N ARG A 65 -10.32 4.60 0.07
CA ARG A 65 -11.65 4.11 0.46
C ARG A 65 -12.19 3.11 -0.56
N LEU A 66 -12.06 3.40 -1.86
CA LEU A 66 -12.45 2.49 -2.94
C LEU A 66 -11.66 1.18 -2.91
N VAL A 67 -10.34 1.23 -2.78
CA VAL A 67 -9.53 0.00 -2.71
C VAL A 67 -9.92 -0.82 -1.49
N ARG A 68 -10.14 -0.20 -0.32
CA ARG A 68 -10.53 -0.89 0.91
C ARG A 68 -11.88 -1.59 0.83
N SER A 69 -12.84 -1.04 0.06
CA SER A 69 -14.14 -1.69 -0.14
C SER A 69 -14.03 -2.92 -1.04
N LEU A 70 -13.07 -2.95 -1.97
CA LEU A 70 -12.81 -4.06 -2.88
C LEU A 70 -11.69 -5.00 -2.41
N LEU A 71 -11.06 -4.68 -1.28
CA LEU A 71 -9.83 -5.32 -0.83
C LEU A 71 -9.89 -6.86 -0.68
N PRO A 72 -11.00 -7.54 -0.30
CA PRO A 72 -11.00 -9.01 -0.25
C PRO A 72 -10.83 -9.64 -1.65
N SER A 73 -11.49 -9.06 -2.65
CA SER A 73 -11.40 -9.52 -4.04
C SER A 73 -10.04 -9.19 -4.65
N LEU A 74 -9.52 -7.99 -4.37
CA LEU A 74 -8.22 -7.55 -4.87
C LEU A 74 -7.07 -8.39 -4.30
N VAL A 75 -7.07 -8.65 -2.99
CA VAL A 75 -6.06 -9.52 -2.36
C VAL A 75 -6.10 -10.90 -2.99
N ARG A 76 -7.29 -11.53 -3.07
CA ARG A 76 -7.42 -12.85 -3.70
C ARG A 76 -6.87 -12.88 -5.12
N GLY A 77 -7.20 -11.89 -5.94
CA GLY A 77 -6.70 -11.79 -7.31
C GLY A 77 -5.17 -11.67 -7.36
N ALA A 78 -4.59 -10.79 -6.55
CA ALA A 78 -3.14 -10.60 -6.50
C ALA A 78 -2.40 -11.87 -6.05
N LEU A 79 -2.90 -12.57 -5.02
CA LEU A 79 -2.29 -13.80 -4.54
C LEU A 79 -2.37 -14.93 -5.57
N THR A 80 -3.45 -15.00 -6.34
CA THR A 80 -3.55 -15.96 -7.47
C THR A 80 -2.48 -15.67 -8.53
N GLU A 81 -2.29 -14.41 -8.91
CA GLU A 81 -1.29 -14.03 -9.93
C GLU A 81 0.15 -14.24 -9.43
N VAL A 82 0.45 -13.94 -8.16
CA VAL A 82 1.79 -14.17 -7.55
C VAL A 82 2.17 -15.66 -7.56
N ARG A 83 1.20 -16.58 -7.56
CA ARG A 83 1.43 -18.03 -7.57
C ARG A 83 1.56 -18.64 -8.96
N GLU A 84 1.43 -17.84 -10.00
CA GLU A 84 1.40 -18.35 -11.37
C GLU A 84 2.75 -18.93 -11.82
N TRP A 85 2.74 -19.92 -12.71
CA TRP A 85 3.98 -20.55 -13.17
C TRP A 85 4.82 -19.66 -14.10
N THR A 86 4.22 -18.67 -14.75
CA THR A 86 4.94 -17.71 -15.61
C THR A 86 5.43 -16.48 -14.84
N SER A 87 6.70 -16.14 -14.99
CA SER A 87 7.31 -14.97 -14.35
C SER A 87 6.58 -13.66 -14.67
N GLY A 88 6.10 -13.47 -15.90
CA GLY A 88 5.39 -12.25 -16.30
C GLY A 88 4.11 -12.00 -15.49
N LYS A 89 3.34 -13.06 -15.21
CA LYS A 89 2.13 -12.95 -14.38
C LYS A 89 2.46 -12.82 -12.90
N ARG A 90 3.45 -13.57 -12.39
CA ARG A 90 3.92 -13.38 -11.00
C ARG A 90 4.37 -11.95 -10.73
N ASN A 91 5.12 -11.37 -11.68
CA ASN A 91 5.57 -9.99 -11.59
C ASN A 91 4.39 -9.00 -11.56
N ALA A 92 3.38 -9.20 -12.43
CA ALA A 92 2.16 -8.41 -12.43
C ALA A 92 1.39 -8.55 -11.10
N GLY A 93 1.30 -9.77 -10.57
CA GLY A 93 0.74 -10.07 -9.25
C GLY A 93 1.48 -9.35 -8.12
N ALA A 94 2.82 -9.39 -8.11
CA ALA A 94 3.64 -8.72 -7.10
C ALA A 94 3.48 -7.20 -7.15
N ARG A 95 3.41 -6.61 -8.35
CA ARG A 95 3.10 -5.18 -8.54
C ARG A 95 1.72 -4.82 -8.01
N LEU A 96 0.71 -5.64 -8.33
CA LEU A 96 -0.64 -5.45 -7.84
C LEU A 96 -0.69 -5.57 -6.31
N LEU A 97 0.00 -6.54 -5.73
CA LEU A 97 0.10 -6.73 -4.29
C LEU A 97 0.67 -5.48 -3.59
N GLY A 98 1.81 -4.96 -4.07
CA GLY A 98 2.40 -3.74 -3.53
C GLY A 98 1.48 -2.52 -3.65
N THR A 99 0.76 -2.41 -4.77
CA THR A 99 -0.25 -1.36 -4.98
C THR A 99 -1.39 -1.50 -3.98
N ILE A 100 -1.96 -2.70 -3.81
CA ILE A 100 -3.06 -2.95 -2.88
C ILE A 100 -2.66 -2.55 -1.46
N VAL A 101 -1.47 -2.95 -1.00
CA VAL A 101 -0.98 -2.63 0.35
C VAL A 101 -0.80 -1.12 0.54
N ALA A 102 -0.25 -0.41 -0.45
CA ALA A 102 -0.10 1.05 -0.42
C ALA A 102 -1.44 1.80 -0.22
N PHE A 103 -2.52 1.32 -0.84
CA PHE A 103 -3.85 1.94 -0.69
C PHE A 103 -4.62 1.42 0.54
N ALA A 104 -4.45 0.15 0.89
CA ALA A 104 -5.11 -0.48 2.02
C ALA A 104 -4.60 0.09 3.35
N GLU A 105 -3.29 0.36 3.46
CA GLU A 105 -2.62 0.76 4.69
C GLU A 105 -2.97 -0.20 5.85
N ALA A 106 -3.31 0.33 7.03
CA ALA A 106 -3.71 -0.46 8.20
C ALA A 106 -4.88 -1.42 7.92
N ALA A 107 -5.72 -1.18 6.91
CA ALA A 107 -6.81 -2.10 6.56
C ALA A 107 -6.31 -3.44 5.98
N ALA A 108 -5.05 -3.53 5.56
CA ALA A 108 -4.43 -4.78 5.11
C ALA A 108 -4.30 -5.80 6.26
N SER A 109 -4.31 -5.35 7.53
CA SER A 109 -4.20 -6.22 8.71
C SER A 109 -5.27 -7.33 8.76
N ARG A 110 -6.45 -7.09 8.17
CA ARG A 110 -7.54 -8.08 8.11
C ARG A 110 -7.25 -9.28 7.19
N HIS A 111 -6.23 -9.18 6.34
CA HIS A 111 -5.78 -10.22 5.42
C HIS A 111 -4.35 -10.68 5.70
N LEU A 112 -3.83 -10.35 6.89
CA LEU A 112 -2.40 -10.46 7.18
C LEU A 112 -1.86 -11.88 7.12
N GLY A 113 -2.66 -12.88 7.53
CA GLY A 113 -2.25 -14.29 7.43
C GLY A 113 -1.97 -14.72 5.99
N ASP A 114 -2.90 -14.42 5.07
CA ASP A 114 -2.74 -14.74 3.65
C ASP A 114 -1.60 -13.92 3.01
N LEU A 115 -1.51 -12.63 3.33
CA LEU A 115 -0.46 -11.75 2.82
C LEU A 115 0.93 -12.19 3.28
N MET A 116 1.09 -12.50 4.58
CA MET A 116 2.38 -12.90 5.15
C MET A 116 2.86 -14.22 4.57
N LYS A 117 1.97 -15.22 4.46
CA LYS A 117 2.29 -16.51 3.86
C LYS A 117 2.84 -16.34 2.45
N GLU A 118 2.18 -15.54 1.63
CA GLU A 118 2.59 -15.32 0.24
C GLU A 118 3.82 -14.45 0.09
N ILE A 119 3.97 -13.43 0.94
CA ILE A 119 5.18 -12.62 0.98
C ILE A 119 6.39 -13.51 1.32
N VAL A 120 6.31 -14.31 2.37
CA VAL A 120 7.41 -15.20 2.79
C VAL A 120 7.79 -16.17 1.68
N ALA A 121 6.80 -16.76 0.99
CA ALA A 121 7.05 -17.65 -0.14
C ALA A 121 7.69 -16.93 -1.33
N ALA A 122 7.17 -15.77 -1.73
CA ALA A 122 7.58 -15.07 -2.94
C ALA A 122 8.85 -14.20 -2.78
N VAL A 123 9.35 -13.98 -1.56
CA VAL A 123 10.68 -13.38 -1.34
C VAL A 123 11.79 -14.31 -1.84
N GLY A 124 11.55 -15.62 -1.87
CA GLY A 124 12.48 -16.62 -2.43
C GLY A 124 12.25 -16.96 -3.91
N ASP A 125 11.47 -16.15 -4.64
CA ASP A 125 11.18 -16.40 -6.07
C ASP A 125 12.46 -16.40 -6.91
N ASP A 126 12.50 -17.27 -7.92
CA ASP A 126 13.64 -17.39 -8.84
C ASP A 126 13.73 -16.17 -9.80
N ASP A 127 12.60 -15.52 -10.07
CA ASP A 127 12.55 -14.24 -10.76
C ASP A 127 12.86 -13.09 -9.80
N ARG A 128 14.06 -12.53 -9.94
CA ARG A 128 14.55 -11.43 -9.08
C ARG A 128 13.61 -10.22 -9.04
N ASP A 129 13.02 -9.84 -10.16
CA ASP A 129 12.12 -8.69 -10.22
C ASP A 129 10.85 -8.93 -9.39
N THR A 130 10.32 -10.15 -9.40
CA THR A 130 9.19 -10.56 -8.57
C THR A 130 9.57 -10.50 -7.09
N ALA A 131 10.70 -11.11 -6.70
CA ALA A 131 11.18 -11.11 -5.33
C ALA A 131 11.39 -9.68 -4.78
N GLU A 132 12.07 -8.81 -5.54
CA GLU A 132 12.31 -7.42 -5.13
C GLU A 132 11.01 -6.64 -4.90
N ARG A 133 10.01 -6.84 -5.78
CA ARG A 133 8.69 -6.19 -5.64
C ARG A 133 7.93 -6.67 -4.42
N VAL A 134 7.99 -7.96 -4.11
CA VAL A 134 7.36 -8.53 -2.92
C VAL A 134 8.03 -7.99 -1.65
N VAL A 135 9.35 -7.86 -1.63
CA VAL A 135 10.07 -7.23 -0.51
C VAL A 135 9.61 -5.79 -0.30
N VAL A 136 9.43 -5.03 -1.38
CA VAL A 136 8.89 -3.66 -1.29
C VAL A 136 7.46 -3.67 -0.73
N ALA A 137 6.59 -4.56 -1.20
CA ALA A 137 5.24 -4.70 -0.66
C ALA A 137 5.24 -5.02 0.85
N ALA A 138 6.16 -5.89 1.31
CA ALA A 138 6.34 -6.23 2.71
C ALA A 138 6.75 -5.02 3.56
N ARG A 139 7.65 -4.18 3.05
CA ARG A 139 8.08 -2.94 3.72
C ARG A 139 6.90 -1.97 3.90
N VAL A 140 6.12 -1.74 2.85
CA VAL A 140 4.94 -0.88 2.91
C VAL A 140 3.90 -1.45 3.90
N LEU A 141 3.72 -2.77 3.91
CA LEU A 141 2.82 -3.44 4.86
C LEU A 141 3.26 -3.20 6.30
N GLY A 142 4.55 -3.43 6.59
CA GLY A 142 5.12 -3.24 7.92
C GLY A 142 5.12 -1.79 8.41
N ALA A 143 5.18 -0.82 7.48
CA ALA A 143 5.09 0.60 7.80
C ALA A 143 3.67 1.05 8.20
N HIS A 144 2.64 0.42 7.62
CA HIS A 144 1.25 0.81 7.86
C HIS A 144 0.51 -0.08 8.87
N VAL A 145 1.00 -1.29 9.13
CA VAL A 145 0.40 -2.24 10.07
C VAL A 145 1.25 -2.34 11.32
N SER A 146 0.63 -2.15 12.50
CA SER A 146 1.33 -2.21 13.78
C SER A 146 2.10 -3.53 13.95
N PRO A 147 3.34 -3.51 14.45
CA PRO A 147 4.13 -4.72 14.72
C PRO A 147 3.42 -5.76 15.58
N SER A 148 2.54 -5.33 16.48
CA SER A 148 1.69 -6.22 17.29
C SER A 148 0.86 -7.22 16.46
N HIS A 149 0.58 -6.92 15.20
CA HIS A 149 -0.23 -7.77 14.32
C HIS A 149 0.63 -8.71 13.47
N TRP A 150 1.75 -8.23 12.90
CA TRP A 150 2.55 -9.03 11.95
C TRP A 150 3.74 -9.74 12.58
N LEU A 151 4.28 -9.23 13.69
CA LEU A 151 5.47 -9.80 14.32
C LEU A 151 5.24 -11.23 14.82
N PRO A 152 4.11 -11.58 15.49
CA PRO A 152 3.87 -12.96 15.90
C PRO A 152 3.85 -13.94 14.71
N ILE A 153 3.18 -13.56 13.61
CA ILE A 153 3.09 -14.39 12.40
C ILE A 153 4.46 -14.55 11.75
N ALA A 154 5.25 -13.47 11.65
CA ALA A 154 6.59 -13.52 11.10
C ALA A 154 7.53 -14.40 11.94
N LEU A 155 7.43 -14.35 13.27
CA LEU A 155 8.21 -15.18 14.18
C LEU A 155 7.90 -16.67 13.98
N ASP A 156 6.63 -17.04 13.79
CA ASP A 156 6.24 -18.43 13.51
C ASP A 156 6.94 -18.97 12.26
N HIS A 157 7.05 -18.16 11.20
CA HIS A 157 7.77 -18.53 9.98
C HIS A 157 9.29 -18.70 10.20
N VAL A 158 9.92 -17.81 10.98
CA VAL A 158 11.37 -17.88 11.27
C VAL A 158 11.71 -19.08 12.16
N VAL A 159 10.85 -19.40 13.14
CA VAL A 159 11.04 -20.55 14.03
C VAL A 159 10.83 -21.86 13.27
N ALA A 160 9.81 -21.93 12.40
CA ALA A 160 9.55 -23.11 11.57
C ALA A 160 10.73 -23.44 10.65
N ASP A 161 11.35 -22.43 10.04
CA ASP A 161 12.51 -22.60 9.15
C ASP A 161 13.75 -23.15 9.90
N LYS A 162 13.96 -22.76 11.16
CA LYS A 162 15.04 -23.31 11.98
C LYS A 162 14.86 -24.78 12.38
N ALA A 163 13.65 -25.32 12.26
CA ALA A 163 13.33 -26.69 12.64
C ALA A 163 13.40 -27.69 11.48
N SER A 164 13.53 -27.22 10.23
CA SER A 164 13.69 -28.03 9.01
C SER A 164 15.16 -28.20 8.62
#